data_AF-A0A834AZN3-F1
#
_entry.id   AF-A0A834AZN3-F1
#
_cell.length_a   1.000
_cell.length_b   1.000
_cell.length_c   1.000
_cell.angle_alpha   90.00
_cell.angle_beta   90.00
_cell.angle_gamma   90.00
#
_symmetry.space_group_name_H-M   'P 1'
#
loop_
_entity.id
_entity.type
_entity.pdbx_description
1 polymer ?
#
loop_
_entity_poly.entity_id
_entity_poly.type
_entity_poly.pdbx_seq_one_letter_code
_entity_poly.pdbx_strand_id
1 'polypeptide(L)'
;MSSKVPVDKVTPSTLPEEVVDFEKFLQQTGGRQGGWDDFDHQNFVKVRNKHKGKPTFMGEVLEHLPGRTHDEVQQHEKWYQKFLALEERKKESIQNWKAKKQQKKEQIFKLKEKAENVPILFHNKQEDNQKQKEEQRKKKLAVEAWRKQKSIEMSMKYASQLKEEEEKEKRQQKERQRQFKLKLLLENYTQQKKEQEEFLRLEKEKRDKTEKAEKRKIAADEISRFQERDLHKLELKILDRQTKEDEKAEKQRRLAKLKEKVENNVSRDPSRLYKPTKGWEERTKKIGPTGSGPLLRIPHRAIPTWRQGV
;
A
#
# COMPACT_ATOMS: atom_id res chain seq x y z
N MET A 1 51.02 -48.06 0.59
CA MET A 1 50.38 -47.97 -0.74
C MET A 1 48.97 -48.53 -0.65
N SER A 2 48.00 -47.63 -0.71
CA SER A 2 46.57 -47.77 -1.05
C SER A 2 45.94 -49.17 -1.11
N SER A 3 45.22 -49.56 -0.07
CA SER A 3 44.14 -50.56 -0.11
C SER A 3 42.84 -49.88 -0.58
N LYS A 4 42.47 -50.09 -1.85
CA LYS A 4 41.19 -49.65 -2.41
C LYS A 4 40.12 -50.70 -2.07
N VAL A 5 39.27 -50.35 -1.11
CA VAL A 5 38.05 -51.09 -0.75
C VAL A 5 37.01 -50.90 -1.86
N PRO A 6 36.30 -51.94 -2.32
CA PRO A 6 35.21 -51.79 -3.27
C PRO A 6 34.03 -51.08 -2.59
N VAL A 7 33.57 -49.99 -3.20
CA VAL A 7 32.34 -49.30 -2.83
C VAL A 7 31.16 -50.19 -3.21
N ASP A 8 30.46 -50.72 -2.21
CA ASP A 8 29.19 -51.40 -2.38
C ASP A 8 28.19 -50.47 -3.07
N LYS A 9 27.97 -50.72 -4.36
CA LYS A 9 26.82 -50.21 -5.08
C LYS A 9 25.59 -50.91 -4.50
N VAL A 10 24.80 -50.14 -3.75
CA VAL A 10 23.47 -50.52 -3.27
C VAL A 10 22.67 -51.08 -4.45
N THR A 11 22.42 -52.38 -4.44
CA THR A 11 21.67 -53.08 -5.48
C THR A 11 20.20 -52.62 -5.51
N PRO A 12 19.61 -52.33 -6.67
CA PRO A 12 18.20 -51.91 -6.81
C PRO A 12 17.19 -53.07 -6.66
N SER A 13 17.59 -54.25 -6.19
CA SER A 13 16.89 -55.51 -6.41
C SER A 13 15.82 -55.89 -5.36
N THR A 14 15.38 -54.97 -4.51
CA THR A 14 14.37 -55.26 -3.46
C THR A 14 13.17 -54.32 -3.46
N LEU A 15 13.18 -53.29 -4.32
CA LEU A 15 12.11 -52.33 -4.43
C LEU A 15 11.26 -52.66 -5.68
N PRO A 16 9.93 -52.52 -5.62
CA PRO A 16 9.09 -52.67 -6.81
C PRO A 16 9.55 -51.73 -7.93
N GLU A 17 9.52 -52.22 -9.17
CA GLU A 17 9.96 -51.49 -10.38
C GLU A 17 9.29 -50.11 -10.52
N GLU A 18 8.03 -50.01 -10.12
CA GLU A 18 7.24 -48.77 -10.13
C GLU A 18 7.77 -47.69 -9.16
N VAL A 19 8.46 -48.10 -8.09
CA VAL A 19 9.14 -47.17 -7.16
C VAL A 19 10.39 -46.58 -7.83
N VAL A 20 11.11 -47.41 -8.59
CA VAL A 20 12.31 -47.01 -9.32
C VAL A 20 11.96 -46.08 -10.49
N ASP A 21 10.86 -46.36 -11.19
CA ASP A 21 10.38 -45.51 -12.28
C ASP A 21 9.90 -44.14 -11.79
N PHE A 22 9.25 -44.08 -10.62
CA PHE A 22 8.93 -42.81 -9.97
C PHE A 22 10.18 -42.00 -9.59
N GLU A 23 11.22 -42.67 -9.06
CA GLU A 23 12.48 -41.99 -8.72
C GLU A 23 13.24 -41.48 -9.95
N LYS A 24 13.29 -42.27 -11.03
CA LYS A 24 13.84 -41.83 -12.32
C LYS A 24 13.07 -40.63 -12.88
N PHE A 25 11.74 -40.66 -12.80
CA PHE A 25 10.90 -39.54 -13.25
C PHE A 25 11.20 -38.26 -12.46
N LEU A 26 11.35 -38.35 -11.14
CA LEU A 26 11.74 -37.20 -10.31
C LEU A 26 13.12 -36.65 -10.67
N GLN A 27 14.10 -37.53 -10.91
CA GLN A 27 15.45 -37.10 -11.30
C GLN A 27 15.46 -36.40 -12.67
N GLN A 28 14.64 -36.86 -13.62
CA GLN A 28 14.57 -36.28 -14.97
C GLN A 28 13.76 -34.98 -15.04
N THR A 29 12.75 -34.81 -14.19
CA THR A 29 11.80 -33.68 -14.28
C THR A 29 12.06 -32.56 -13.28
N GLY A 30 13.22 -32.55 -12.62
CA GLY A 30 13.59 -31.46 -11.70
C GLY A 30 12.99 -31.59 -10.31
N GLY A 31 12.80 -32.82 -9.82
CA GLY A 31 12.40 -33.10 -8.44
C GLY A 31 10.90 -33.13 -8.22
N ARG A 32 10.48 -32.96 -6.94
CA ARG A 32 9.07 -33.06 -6.53
C ARG A 32 8.22 -31.90 -7.02
N GLN A 33 8.84 -30.79 -7.39
CA GLN A 33 8.19 -29.56 -7.83
C GLN A 33 8.24 -29.37 -9.34
N GLY A 34 8.81 -30.31 -10.10
CA GLY A 34 8.85 -30.21 -11.57
C GLY A 34 9.73 -29.08 -12.09
N GLY A 35 10.72 -28.64 -11.30
CA GLY A 35 11.55 -27.47 -11.60
C GLY A 35 10.92 -26.11 -11.30
N TRP A 36 9.73 -26.08 -10.69
CA TRP A 36 9.11 -24.84 -10.21
C TRP A 36 9.59 -24.51 -8.79
N ASP A 37 9.57 -23.21 -8.45
CA ASP A 37 9.82 -22.76 -7.08
C ASP A 37 8.72 -23.25 -6.13
N ASP A 38 9.04 -23.41 -4.85
CA ASP A 38 8.11 -23.93 -3.84
C ASP A 38 6.86 -23.04 -3.72
N PHE A 39 7.01 -21.72 -3.83
CA PHE A 39 5.89 -20.78 -3.78
C PHE A 39 4.99 -20.91 -5.01
N ASP A 40 5.58 -20.94 -6.21
CA ASP A 40 4.86 -21.06 -7.48
C ASP A 40 4.08 -22.38 -7.55
N HIS A 41 4.74 -23.49 -7.18
CA HIS A 41 4.14 -24.81 -7.15
C HIS A 41 2.97 -24.89 -6.16
N GLN A 42 3.11 -24.32 -4.96
CA GLN A 42 2.03 -24.30 -3.97
C GLN A 42 0.83 -23.49 -4.43
N ASN A 43 1.04 -22.35 -5.07
CA ASN A 43 -0.06 -21.54 -5.61
C ASN A 43 -0.80 -22.26 -6.73
N PHE A 44 -0.05 -22.89 -7.65
CA PHE A 44 -0.61 -23.74 -8.69
C PHE A 44 -1.50 -24.86 -8.11
N VAL A 45 -1.00 -25.63 -7.13
CA VAL A 45 -1.76 -26.71 -6.49
C VAL A 45 -3.01 -26.18 -5.77
N LYS A 46 -2.91 -25.03 -5.09
CA LYS A 46 -4.07 -24.39 -4.44
C LYS A 46 -5.15 -24.04 -5.43
N VAL A 47 -4.83 -23.34 -6.51
CA VAL A 47 -5.80 -22.91 -7.52
C VAL A 47 -6.41 -24.12 -8.24
N ARG A 48 -5.58 -25.10 -8.60
CA ARG A 48 -6.05 -26.36 -9.20
C ARG A 48 -7.04 -27.11 -8.32
N ASN A 49 -6.78 -27.19 -7.01
CA ASN A 49 -7.66 -27.84 -6.05
C ASN A 49 -8.99 -27.10 -5.89
N LYS A 50 -9.01 -25.75 -5.95
CA LYS A 50 -10.25 -24.96 -5.96
C LYS A 50 -11.13 -25.30 -7.16
N HIS A 51 -10.52 -25.45 -8.34
CA HIS A 51 -11.24 -25.70 -9.61
C HIS A 51 -11.48 -27.17 -9.93
N LYS A 52 -11.03 -28.11 -9.07
CA LYS A 52 -11.13 -29.56 -9.28
C LYS A 52 -10.63 -30.01 -10.66
N GLY A 53 -9.59 -29.35 -11.19
CA GLY A 53 -8.99 -29.68 -12.50
C GLY A 53 -9.78 -29.21 -13.73
N LYS A 54 -10.77 -28.31 -13.57
CA LYS A 54 -11.46 -27.69 -14.72
C LYS A 54 -10.57 -26.67 -15.44
N PRO A 55 -10.57 -26.58 -16.78
CA PRO A 55 -9.67 -25.69 -17.54
C PRO A 55 -9.80 -24.20 -17.20
N THR A 56 -10.86 -23.80 -16.49
CA THR A 56 -11.05 -22.45 -15.93
C THR A 56 -9.97 -22.05 -14.92
N PHE A 57 -9.20 -22.99 -14.37
CA PHE A 57 -8.12 -22.70 -13.43
C PHE A 57 -6.93 -21.97 -14.08
N MET A 58 -6.74 -22.11 -15.40
CA MET A 58 -5.58 -21.58 -16.12
C MET A 58 -5.50 -20.05 -16.02
N GLY A 59 -6.64 -19.36 -16.09
CA GLY A 59 -6.71 -17.90 -15.94
C GLY A 59 -6.35 -17.45 -14.51
N GLU A 60 -6.91 -18.11 -13.49
CA GLU A 60 -6.64 -17.77 -12.08
C GLU A 60 -5.19 -18.08 -11.68
N VAL A 61 -4.56 -19.11 -12.27
CA VAL A 61 -3.13 -19.38 -12.03
C VAL A 61 -2.24 -18.26 -12.58
N LEU A 62 -2.55 -17.71 -13.74
CA LEU A 62 -1.78 -16.61 -14.33
C LEU A 62 -1.90 -15.31 -13.52
N GLU A 63 -3.05 -15.06 -12.89
CA GLU A 63 -3.21 -13.92 -11.96
C GLU A 63 -2.35 -14.08 -10.69
N HIS A 64 -2.17 -15.30 -10.21
CA HIS A 64 -1.37 -15.59 -9.02
C HIS A 64 0.13 -15.78 -9.29
N LEU A 65 0.54 -15.95 -10.55
CA LEU A 65 1.93 -16.16 -10.97
C LEU A 65 2.37 -15.12 -12.00
N PRO A 66 2.59 -13.86 -11.60
CA PRO A 66 3.04 -12.80 -12.49
C PRO A 66 4.48 -13.12 -12.97
N GLY A 67 4.60 -13.62 -14.19
CA GLY A 67 5.89 -13.98 -14.81
C GLY A 67 5.93 -15.35 -15.47
N ARG A 68 4.88 -16.17 -15.34
CA ARG A 68 4.76 -17.46 -16.04
C ARG A 68 3.87 -17.33 -17.27
N THR A 69 4.24 -18.03 -18.34
CA THR A 69 3.44 -18.06 -19.57
C THR A 69 2.34 -19.12 -19.48
N HIS A 70 1.27 -18.95 -20.25
CA HIS A 70 0.18 -19.93 -20.34
C HIS A 70 0.70 -21.33 -20.70
N ASP A 71 1.66 -21.40 -21.62
CA ASP A 71 2.24 -22.66 -22.10
C ASP A 71 3.05 -23.36 -21.00
N GLU A 72 3.78 -22.61 -20.17
CA GLU A 72 4.50 -23.16 -19.01
C GLU A 72 3.53 -23.77 -18.00
N VAL A 73 2.42 -23.08 -17.69
CA VAL A 73 1.38 -23.60 -16.79
C VAL A 73 0.75 -24.89 -17.36
N GLN A 74 0.52 -24.94 -18.67
CA GLN A 74 -0.05 -26.11 -19.32
C GLN A 74 0.90 -27.31 -19.33
N GLN A 75 2.19 -27.08 -19.57
CA GLN A 75 3.22 -28.10 -19.48
C GLN A 75 3.33 -28.63 -18.05
N HIS A 76 3.24 -27.74 -17.06
CA HIS A 76 3.25 -28.11 -15.65
C HIS A 76 2.02 -28.91 -15.22
N GLU A 77 0.82 -28.60 -15.72
CA GLU A 77 -0.36 -29.43 -15.49
C GLU A 77 -0.19 -30.84 -16.08
N LYS A 78 0.34 -30.95 -17.31
CA LYS A 78 0.62 -32.26 -17.93
C LYS A 78 1.64 -33.05 -17.10
N TRP A 79 2.66 -32.38 -16.58
CA TRP A 79 3.64 -32.98 -15.68
C TRP A 79 2.99 -33.41 -14.35
N TYR A 80 2.17 -32.55 -13.74
CA TYR A 80 1.53 -32.81 -12.46
C TYR A 80 0.54 -33.99 -12.52
N GLN A 81 -0.20 -34.11 -13.62
CA GLN A 81 -1.05 -35.29 -13.88
C GLN A 81 -0.23 -36.58 -13.97
N LYS A 82 0.91 -36.55 -14.66
CA LYS A 82 1.83 -37.70 -14.72
C LYS A 82 2.44 -38.01 -13.35
N PHE A 83 2.81 -36.99 -12.59
CA PHE A 83 3.34 -37.12 -11.25
C PHE A 83 2.33 -37.82 -10.32
N LEU A 84 1.07 -37.39 -10.31
CA LEU A 84 0.00 -38.02 -9.51
C LEU A 84 -0.20 -39.49 -9.88
N ALA A 85 -0.29 -39.80 -11.18
CA ALA A 85 -0.47 -41.18 -11.64
C ALA A 85 0.69 -42.09 -11.21
N LEU A 86 1.93 -41.60 -11.25
CA LEU A 86 3.09 -42.37 -10.81
C LEU A 86 3.16 -42.49 -9.28
N GLU A 87 2.74 -41.46 -8.54
CA GLU A 87 2.65 -41.51 -7.08
C GLU A 87 1.63 -42.54 -6.60
N GLU A 88 0.47 -42.62 -7.27
CA GLU A 88 -0.56 -43.62 -7.02
C GLU A 88 -0.05 -45.04 -7.28
N ARG A 89 0.56 -45.29 -8.46
CA ARG A 89 1.17 -46.60 -8.76
C ARG A 89 2.22 -46.99 -7.74
N LYS A 90 3.08 -46.05 -7.32
CA LYS A 90 4.06 -46.29 -6.25
C LYS A 90 3.39 -46.72 -4.94
N LYS A 91 2.30 -46.04 -4.54
CA LYS A 91 1.54 -46.37 -3.31
C LYS A 91 0.94 -47.77 -3.42
N GLU A 92 0.28 -48.08 -4.52
CA GLU A 92 -0.31 -49.39 -4.79
C GLU A 92 0.74 -50.51 -4.79
N SER A 93 1.89 -50.29 -5.43
CA SER A 93 3.02 -51.24 -5.45
C SER A 93 3.53 -51.56 -4.04
N ILE A 94 3.72 -50.54 -3.21
CA ILE A 94 4.21 -50.69 -1.84
C ILE A 94 3.17 -51.43 -0.99
N GLN A 95 1.88 -51.12 -1.14
CA GLN A 95 0.80 -51.82 -0.44
C GLN A 95 0.74 -53.30 -0.83
N ASN A 96 0.79 -53.60 -2.14
CA ASN A 96 0.80 -54.96 -2.66
C ASN A 96 2.03 -55.75 -2.19
N TRP A 97 3.21 -55.11 -2.15
CA TRP A 97 4.44 -55.72 -1.61
C TRP A 97 4.32 -56.03 -0.12
N LYS A 98 3.77 -55.11 0.68
CA LYS A 98 3.52 -55.32 2.12
C LYS A 98 2.55 -56.47 2.36
N ALA A 99 1.45 -56.52 1.61
CA ALA A 99 0.44 -57.58 1.71
C ALA A 99 1.05 -58.96 1.37
N LYS A 100 1.79 -59.07 0.26
CA LYS A 100 2.49 -60.31 -0.13
C LYS A 100 3.53 -60.75 0.91
N LYS A 101 4.26 -59.81 1.51
CA LYS A 101 5.24 -60.11 2.57
C LYS A 101 4.57 -60.63 3.85
N GLN A 102 3.40 -60.08 4.21
CA GLN A 102 2.63 -60.51 5.36
C GLN A 102 2.04 -61.92 5.16
N GLN A 103 1.44 -62.19 3.99
CA GLN A 103 0.95 -63.52 3.65
C GLN A 103 2.04 -64.60 3.71
N LYS A 104 3.26 -64.29 3.22
CA LYS A 104 4.40 -65.21 3.33
C LYS A 104 4.77 -65.50 4.79
N LYS A 105 4.74 -64.50 5.67
CA LYS A 105 5.01 -64.69 7.11
C LYS A 105 3.96 -65.58 7.78
N GLU A 106 2.68 -65.38 7.45
CA GLU A 106 1.58 -66.19 7.99
C GLU A 106 1.64 -67.64 7.52
N GLN A 107 2.04 -67.90 6.27
CA GLN A 107 2.27 -69.27 5.78
C GLN A 107 3.43 -69.96 6.53
N ILE A 108 4.53 -69.25 6.77
CA ILE A 108 5.68 -69.76 7.54
C ILE A 108 5.28 -70.05 8.99
N PHE A 109 4.44 -69.20 9.60
CA PHE A 109 3.93 -69.40 10.96
C PHE A 109 3.07 -70.66 11.06
N LYS A 110 2.15 -70.87 10.11
CA LYS A 110 1.30 -72.07 10.03
C LYS A 110 2.08 -73.37 9.81
N LEU A 111 3.24 -73.31 9.14
CA LEU A 111 4.14 -74.45 8.98
C LEU A 111 4.88 -74.82 10.27
N LYS A 112 5.26 -73.82 11.08
CA LYS A 112 5.91 -74.04 12.38
C LYS A 112 4.95 -74.61 13.43
N GLU A 113 3.71 -74.12 13.47
CA GLU A 113 2.68 -74.61 14.40
C GLU A 113 2.30 -76.08 14.16
N LYS A 114 2.41 -76.56 12.90
CA LYS A 114 2.19 -77.97 12.55
C LYS A 114 3.36 -78.89 12.94
N ALA A 115 4.56 -78.35 13.14
CA ALA A 115 5.75 -79.13 13.50
C ALA A 115 5.90 -79.33 15.02
N GLU A 116 5.18 -78.56 15.84
CA GLU A 116 5.33 -78.54 17.30
C GLU A 116 4.33 -79.46 18.05
N ASN A 117 3.40 -80.12 17.35
CA ASN A 117 2.41 -81.05 17.91
C ASN A 117 2.84 -82.53 17.81
N VAL A 118 3.92 -82.92 18.48
CA VAL A 118 4.27 -84.35 18.72
C VAL A 118 4.68 -84.54 20.19
N PRO A 119 3.89 -85.26 21.03
CA PRO A 119 4.26 -85.51 22.42
C PRO A 119 4.98 -86.86 22.58
N ILE A 120 6.20 -86.87 23.13
CA ILE A 120 6.91 -88.08 23.58
C ILE A 120 6.84 -88.16 25.11
N LEU A 121 6.09 -89.15 25.59
CA LEU A 121 6.11 -89.66 26.97
C LEU A 121 7.40 -90.43 27.25
N PHE A 122 8.00 -90.32 28.44
CA PHE A 122 8.61 -91.46 29.15
C PHE A 122 8.80 -91.17 30.65
N HIS A 123 8.48 -92.19 31.47
CA HIS A 123 8.45 -92.19 32.93
C HIS A 123 9.66 -92.94 33.54
N ASN A 124 10.03 -92.53 34.75
CA ASN A 124 10.63 -93.28 35.88
C ASN A 124 12.11 -93.73 35.89
N LYS A 125 12.84 -93.18 36.87
CA LYS A 125 13.75 -93.90 37.81
C LYS A 125 13.78 -93.14 39.13
N GLN A 126 13.59 -93.82 40.26
CA GLN A 126 13.11 -93.21 41.52
C GLN A 126 14.22 -92.99 42.58
N GLU A 127 15.46 -93.39 42.33
CA GLU A 127 16.57 -93.23 43.30
C GLU A 127 17.61 -92.16 42.89
N ASP A 128 17.85 -91.95 41.59
CA ASP A 128 18.48 -90.70 41.08
C ASP A 128 17.56 -89.47 41.24
N ASN A 129 16.28 -89.73 41.52
CA ASN A 129 15.20 -88.75 41.56
C ASN A 129 15.31 -87.80 42.75
N GLN A 130 15.86 -88.22 43.89
CA GLN A 130 16.05 -87.34 45.05
C GLN A 130 17.20 -86.35 44.83
N LYS A 131 18.35 -86.83 44.33
CA LYS A 131 19.48 -85.96 43.96
C LYS A 131 19.13 -85.06 42.77
N GLN A 132 18.45 -85.58 41.75
CA GLN A 132 17.92 -84.77 40.65
C GLN A 132 16.84 -83.78 41.12
N LYS A 133 15.94 -84.13 42.04
CA LYS A 133 14.95 -83.18 42.59
C LYS A 133 15.61 -82.06 43.38
N GLU A 134 16.64 -82.36 44.15
CA GLU A 134 17.38 -81.35 44.91
C GLU A 134 18.19 -80.43 43.99
N GLU A 135 18.84 -81.00 42.98
CA GLU A 135 19.52 -80.23 41.94
C GLU A 135 18.54 -79.43 41.07
N GLN A 136 17.35 -79.97 40.77
CA GLN A 136 16.26 -79.24 40.13
C GLN A 136 15.71 -78.12 41.02
N ARG A 137 15.65 -78.30 42.34
CA ARG A 137 15.27 -77.24 43.28
C ARG A 137 16.30 -76.11 43.29
N LYS A 138 17.60 -76.44 43.33
CA LYS A 138 18.68 -75.46 43.20
C LYS A 138 18.63 -74.73 41.86
N LYS A 139 18.41 -75.45 40.75
CA LYS A 139 18.22 -74.86 39.41
C LYS A 139 16.97 -73.95 39.34
N LYS A 140 15.85 -74.35 39.95
CA LYS A 140 14.63 -73.53 40.04
C LYS A 140 14.87 -72.25 40.83
N LEU A 141 15.51 -72.32 41.99
CA LEU A 141 15.86 -71.14 42.79
C LEU A 141 16.83 -70.20 42.05
N ALA A 142 17.82 -70.75 41.34
CA ALA A 142 18.73 -69.96 40.51
C ALA A 142 17.99 -69.26 39.35
N VAL A 143 17.05 -69.95 38.70
CA VAL A 143 16.19 -69.37 37.65
C VAL A 143 15.24 -68.32 38.21
N GLU A 144 14.65 -68.53 39.38
CA GLU A 144 13.81 -67.53 40.05
C GLU A 144 14.61 -66.30 40.49
N ALA A 145 15.80 -66.48 41.05
CA ALA A 145 16.71 -65.40 41.37
C ALA A 145 17.12 -64.62 40.11
N TRP A 146 17.45 -65.31 39.01
CA TRP A 146 17.74 -64.68 37.72
C TRP A 146 16.53 -63.94 37.14
N ARG A 147 15.32 -64.50 37.22
CA ARG A 147 14.08 -63.83 36.80
C ARG A 147 13.81 -62.58 37.63
N LYS A 148 14.02 -62.63 38.96
CA LYS A 148 13.91 -61.46 39.85
C LYS A 148 14.95 -60.40 39.51
N GLN A 149 16.22 -60.79 39.35
CA GLN A 149 17.30 -59.90 38.93
C GLN A 149 16.96 -59.21 37.60
N LYS A 150 16.47 -59.97 36.61
CA LYS A 150 16.11 -59.43 35.31
C LYS A 150 14.89 -58.52 35.37
N SER A 151 13.91 -58.84 36.21
CA SER A 151 12.75 -57.97 36.48
C SER A 151 13.18 -56.64 37.10
N ILE A 152 14.07 -56.67 38.09
CA ILE A 152 14.64 -55.46 38.72
C ILE A 152 15.42 -54.65 37.69
N GLU A 153 16.29 -55.27 36.90
CA GLU A 153 17.07 -54.57 35.86
C GLU A 153 16.15 -53.89 34.81
N MET A 154 15.09 -54.58 34.38
CA MET A 154 14.11 -53.99 33.46
C MET A 154 13.34 -52.84 34.11
N SER A 155 12.89 -53.01 35.36
CA SER A 155 12.21 -51.95 36.11
C SER A 155 13.11 -50.71 36.29
N MET A 156 14.40 -50.90 36.61
CA MET A 156 15.37 -49.81 36.72
C MET A 156 15.60 -49.11 35.37
N LYS A 157 15.69 -49.87 34.26
CA LYS A 157 15.80 -49.30 32.91
C LYS A 157 14.57 -48.47 32.54
N TYR A 158 13.37 -48.99 32.78
CA TYR A 158 12.12 -48.25 32.54
C TYR A 158 12.01 -46.99 33.41
N ALA A 159 12.37 -47.09 34.70
CA ALA A 159 12.37 -45.94 35.61
C ALA A 159 13.40 -44.87 35.17
N SER A 160 14.57 -45.29 34.68
CA SER A 160 15.57 -44.38 34.13
C SER A 160 15.10 -43.68 32.85
N GLN A 161 14.47 -44.42 31.93
CA GLN A 161 13.91 -43.86 30.70
C GLN A 161 12.80 -42.84 30.98
N LEU A 162 11.90 -43.14 31.93
CA LEU A 162 10.84 -42.20 32.34
C LEU A 162 11.42 -40.91 32.91
N LYS A 163 12.45 -41.00 33.76
CA LYS A 163 13.12 -39.81 34.32
C LYS A 163 13.80 -38.97 33.24
N GLU A 164 14.45 -39.62 32.27
CA GLU A 164 15.09 -38.92 31.15
C GLU A 164 14.06 -38.19 30.28
N GLU A 165 12.93 -38.84 29.99
CA GLU A 165 11.85 -38.24 29.20
C GLU A 165 11.19 -37.07 29.92
N GLU A 166 10.91 -37.21 31.21
CA GLU A 166 10.39 -36.12 32.05
C GLU A 166 11.35 -34.92 32.08
N GLU A 167 12.66 -35.17 32.15
CA GLU A 167 13.65 -34.11 32.12
C GLU A 167 13.71 -33.42 30.74
N LYS A 168 13.64 -34.19 29.64
CA LYS A 168 13.56 -33.64 28.28
C LYS A 168 12.32 -32.77 28.11
N GLU A 169 11.16 -33.22 28.59
CA GLU A 169 9.93 -32.43 28.51
C GLU A 169 10.03 -31.14 29.32
N LYS A 170 10.59 -31.19 30.54
CA LYS A 170 10.86 -29.99 31.34
C LYS A 170 11.81 -29.02 30.64
N ARG A 171 12.86 -29.53 29.98
CA ARG A 171 13.79 -28.71 29.17
C ARG A 171 13.06 -28.06 27.99
N GLN A 172 12.24 -28.81 27.25
CA GLN A 172 11.44 -28.26 26.15
C GLN A 172 10.42 -27.22 26.62
N GLN A 173 9.74 -27.44 27.74
CA GLN A 173 8.81 -26.45 28.31
C GLN A 173 9.53 -25.15 28.70
N LYS A 174 10.69 -25.24 29.35
CA LYS A 174 11.51 -24.06 29.67
C LYS A 174 11.96 -23.33 28.42
N GLU A 175 12.35 -24.04 27.37
CA GLU A 175 12.75 -23.45 26.10
C GLU A 175 11.56 -22.74 25.42
N ARG A 176 10.38 -23.39 25.37
CA ARG A 176 9.14 -22.76 24.87
C ARG A 176 8.80 -21.49 25.65
N GLN A 177 8.94 -21.49 26.97
CA GLN A 177 8.72 -20.30 27.79
C GLN A 177 9.72 -19.19 27.48
N ARG A 178 11.01 -19.51 27.26
CA ARG A 178 12.03 -18.53 26.86
C ARG A 178 11.71 -17.93 25.50
N GLN A 179 11.37 -18.76 24.52
CA GLN A 179 10.99 -18.31 23.18
C GLN A 179 9.74 -17.42 23.22
N PHE A 180 8.73 -17.79 24.02
CA PHE A 180 7.54 -16.97 24.20
C PHE A 180 7.86 -15.61 24.84
N LYS A 181 8.67 -15.59 25.90
CA LYS A 181 9.11 -14.33 26.54
C LYS A 181 9.89 -13.44 25.57
N LEU A 182 10.78 -14.02 24.78
CA LEU A 182 11.55 -13.28 23.78
C LEU A 182 10.64 -12.71 22.68
N LYS A 183 9.68 -13.52 22.19
CA LYS A 183 8.70 -13.09 21.20
C LYS A 183 7.86 -11.92 21.71
N LEU A 184 7.38 -12.00 22.95
CA LEU A 184 6.62 -10.92 23.58
C LEU A 184 7.44 -9.63 23.71
N LEU A 185 8.71 -9.75 24.10
CA LEU A 185 9.61 -8.59 24.23
C LEU A 185 9.88 -7.93 22.86
N LEU A 186 10.09 -8.74 21.82
CA LEU A 186 10.27 -8.23 20.45
C LEU A 186 8.99 -7.55 19.95
N GLU A 187 7.84 -8.16 20.17
CA GLU A 187 6.54 -7.59 19.78
C GLU A 187 6.30 -6.25 20.46
N ASN A 188 6.51 -6.16 21.78
CA ASN A 188 6.41 -4.89 22.52
C ASN A 188 7.38 -3.83 21.98
N TYR A 189 8.64 -4.20 21.71
CA TYR A 189 9.60 -3.27 21.13
C TYR A 189 9.18 -2.79 19.73
N THR A 190 8.66 -3.69 18.88
CA THR A 190 8.16 -3.31 17.56
C THR A 190 6.94 -2.40 17.63
N GLN A 191 6.04 -2.63 18.59
CA GLN A 191 4.87 -1.78 18.84
C GLN A 191 5.30 -0.41 19.32
N GLN A 192 6.19 -0.33 20.32
CA GLN A 192 6.73 0.95 20.81
C GLN A 192 7.42 1.74 19.71
N LYS A 193 8.22 1.08 18.85
CA LYS A 193 8.89 1.74 17.73
C LYS A 193 7.88 2.30 16.71
N LYS A 194 6.82 1.55 16.40
CA LYS A 194 5.73 2.02 15.52
C LYS A 194 4.98 3.21 16.12
N GLU A 195 4.67 3.15 17.42
CA GLU A 195 4.00 4.25 18.12
C GLU A 195 4.85 5.52 18.12
N GLN A 196 6.17 5.40 18.36
CA GLN A 196 7.10 6.52 18.27
C GLN A 196 7.17 7.10 16.85
N GLU A 197 7.23 6.25 15.82
CA GLU A 197 7.25 6.69 14.43
C GLU A 197 5.95 7.40 14.02
N GLU A 198 4.80 6.85 14.39
CA GLU A 198 3.50 7.49 14.16
C GLU A 198 3.36 8.80 14.94
N PHE A 199 3.86 8.87 16.17
CA PHE A 199 3.89 10.12 16.94
C PHE A 199 4.71 11.19 16.23
N LEU A 200 5.93 10.87 15.76
CA LEU A 200 6.78 11.79 15.01
C LEU A 200 6.13 12.21 13.68
N ARG A 201 5.46 11.27 13.00
CA ARG A 201 4.71 11.55 11.77
C ARG A 201 3.57 12.54 12.02
N LEU A 202 2.77 12.32 13.07
CA LEU A 202 1.68 13.20 13.45
C LEU A 202 2.18 14.59 13.86
N GLU A 203 3.30 14.64 14.58
CA GLU A 203 3.93 15.90 14.97
C GLU A 203 4.41 16.69 13.74
N LYS A 204 5.05 16.02 12.78
CA LYS A 204 5.47 16.61 11.51
C LYS A 204 4.26 17.10 10.70
N GLU A 205 3.19 16.30 10.60
CA GLU A 205 1.98 16.72 9.89
C GLU A 205 1.34 17.96 10.54
N LYS A 206 1.33 18.04 11.88
CA LYS A 206 0.86 19.24 12.59
C LYS A 206 1.73 20.46 12.27
N ARG A 207 3.06 20.33 12.29
CA ARG A 207 3.99 21.40 11.92
C ARG A 207 3.78 21.86 10.47
N ASP A 208 3.66 20.93 9.54
CA ASP A 208 3.41 21.22 8.13
C ASP A 208 2.07 21.94 7.92
N LYS A 209 1.02 21.54 8.69
CA LYS A 209 -0.29 22.20 8.67
C LYS A 209 -0.21 23.62 9.22
N THR A 210 0.51 23.85 10.32
CA THR A 210 0.67 25.20 10.89
C THR A 210 1.47 26.09 9.95
N GLU A 211 2.57 25.60 9.37
CA GLU A 211 3.38 26.37 8.41
C GLU A 211 2.57 26.72 7.16
N LYS A 212 1.79 25.77 6.62
CA LYS A 212 0.89 26.04 5.48
C LYS A 212 -0.18 27.07 5.84
N ALA A 213 -0.73 27.02 7.05
CA ALA A 213 -1.72 27.99 7.52
C ALA A 213 -1.11 29.38 7.67
N GLU A 214 0.11 29.50 8.20
CA GLU A 214 0.84 30.76 8.30
C GLU A 214 1.14 31.35 6.93
N LYS A 215 1.65 30.54 5.98
CA LYS A 215 1.87 30.99 4.59
C LYS A 215 0.59 31.49 3.94
N ARG A 216 -0.54 30.81 4.17
CA ARG A 216 -1.87 31.26 3.68
C ARG A 216 -2.30 32.57 4.31
N LYS A 217 -2.07 32.76 5.62
CA LYS A 217 -2.36 34.02 6.30
C LYS A 217 -1.54 35.16 5.71
N ILE A 218 -0.22 34.99 5.59
CA ILE A 218 0.66 36.01 5.00
C ILE A 218 0.23 36.36 3.57
N ALA A 219 -0.11 35.36 2.76
CA ALA A 219 -0.61 35.60 1.40
C ALA A 219 -1.95 36.36 1.40
N ALA A 220 -2.87 36.02 2.30
CA ALA A 220 -4.15 36.72 2.44
C ALA A 220 -3.97 38.17 2.91
N ASP A 221 -3.07 38.41 3.87
CA ASP A 221 -2.74 39.76 4.36
C ASP A 221 -2.14 40.62 3.25
N GLU A 222 -1.26 40.05 2.43
CA GLU A 222 -0.67 40.77 1.30
C GLU A 222 -1.72 41.07 0.21
N ILE A 223 -2.63 40.13 -0.08
CA ILE A 223 -3.77 40.37 -0.98
C ILE A 223 -4.65 41.50 -0.44
N SER A 224 -4.95 41.52 0.86
CA SER A 224 -5.73 42.60 1.49
C SER A 224 -5.06 43.96 1.30
N ARG A 225 -3.74 44.04 1.52
CA ARG A 225 -2.97 45.28 1.29
C ARG A 225 -3.03 45.77 -0.15
N PHE A 226 -2.98 44.87 -1.13
CA PHE A 226 -3.14 45.24 -2.55
C PHE A 226 -4.55 45.75 -2.84
N GLN A 227 -5.57 45.06 -2.33
CA GLN A 227 -6.98 45.46 -2.48
C GLN A 227 -7.25 46.84 -1.87
N GLU A 228 -6.76 47.08 -0.64
CA GLU A 228 -6.86 48.39 0.02
C GLU A 228 -6.19 49.50 -0.79
N ARG A 229 -4.98 49.24 -1.31
CA ARG A 229 -4.27 50.21 -2.15
C ARG A 229 -5.04 50.52 -3.44
N ASP A 230 -5.62 49.52 -4.07
CA ASP A 230 -6.37 49.68 -5.31
C ASP A 230 -7.71 50.38 -5.07
N LEU A 231 -8.41 50.05 -3.97
CA LEU A 231 -9.59 50.76 -3.52
C LEU A 231 -9.28 52.24 -3.27
N HIS A 232 -8.19 52.54 -2.56
CA HIS A 232 -7.78 53.93 -2.32
C HIS A 232 -7.51 54.70 -3.62
N LYS A 233 -6.84 54.08 -4.60
CA LYS A 233 -6.65 54.69 -5.94
C LYS A 233 -7.97 54.92 -6.66
N LEU A 234 -8.93 54.01 -6.54
CA LEU A 234 -10.26 54.16 -7.12
C LEU A 234 -11.03 55.30 -6.46
N GLU A 235 -11.02 55.39 -5.14
CA GLU A 235 -11.61 56.49 -4.37
C GLU A 235 -11.07 57.85 -4.83
N LEU A 236 -9.74 57.98 -4.94
CA LEU A 236 -9.10 59.20 -5.44
C LEU A 236 -9.55 59.55 -6.87
N LYS A 237 -9.69 58.56 -7.76
CA LYS A 237 -10.19 58.79 -9.13
C LYS A 237 -11.66 59.23 -9.15
N ILE A 238 -12.49 58.65 -8.27
CA ILE A 238 -13.90 59.05 -8.14
C ILE A 238 -13.96 60.50 -7.65
N LEU A 239 -13.17 60.85 -6.63
CA LEU A 239 -13.14 62.20 -6.08
C LEU A 239 -12.64 63.23 -7.11
N ASP A 240 -11.55 62.93 -7.85
CA ASP A 240 -11.08 63.78 -8.95
C ASP A 240 -12.11 63.95 -10.08
N ARG A 241 -12.88 62.90 -10.37
CA ARG A 241 -13.98 62.99 -11.34
C ARG A 241 -15.10 63.90 -10.83
N GLN A 242 -15.49 63.74 -9.57
CA GLN A 242 -16.51 64.57 -8.93
C GLN A 242 -16.10 66.04 -8.89
N THR A 243 -14.87 66.36 -8.48
CA THR A 243 -14.38 67.75 -8.47
C THR A 243 -14.39 68.37 -9.87
N LYS A 244 -14.00 67.62 -10.91
CA LYS A 244 -14.08 68.09 -12.31
C LYS A 244 -15.51 68.29 -12.77
N GLU A 245 -16.45 67.45 -12.35
CA GLU A 245 -17.88 67.60 -12.64
C GLU A 245 -18.45 68.83 -11.93
N ASP A 246 -18.10 69.05 -10.65
CA ASP A 246 -18.50 70.22 -9.88
C ASP A 246 -17.93 71.52 -10.44
N GLU A 247 -16.66 71.55 -10.84
CA GLU A 247 -16.05 72.69 -11.52
C GLU A 247 -16.76 73.02 -12.84
N LYS A 248 -17.11 71.98 -13.63
CA LYS A 248 -17.88 72.16 -14.87
C LYS A 248 -19.27 72.70 -14.57
N ALA A 249 -19.94 72.17 -13.55
CA ALA A 249 -21.25 72.64 -13.11
C ALA A 249 -21.18 74.10 -12.62
N GLU A 250 -20.14 74.48 -11.90
CA GLU A 250 -19.93 75.85 -11.45
C GLU A 250 -19.66 76.80 -12.62
N LYS A 251 -18.77 76.42 -13.56
CA LYS A 251 -18.53 77.17 -14.80
C LYS A 251 -19.82 77.35 -15.59
N GLN A 252 -20.63 76.30 -15.73
CA GLN A 252 -21.94 76.39 -16.37
C GLN A 252 -22.89 77.32 -15.62
N ARG A 253 -22.94 77.27 -14.28
CA ARG A 253 -23.74 78.21 -13.46
C ARG A 253 -23.30 79.66 -13.65
N ARG A 254 -21.98 79.92 -13.70
CA ARG A 254 -21.43 81.27 -13.97
C ARG A 254 -21.81 81.75 -15.37
N LEU A 255 -21.67 80.88 -16.38
CA LEU A 255 -22.07 81.18 -17.75
C LEU A 255 -23.57 81.42 -17.87
N ALA A 256 -24.41 80.64 -17.21
CA ALA A 256 -25.87 80.82 -17.19
C ALA A 256 -26.25 82.17 -16.59
N LYS A 257 -25.64 82.57 -15.45
CA LYS A 257 -25.84 83.90 -14.84
C LYS A 257 -25.39 85.05 -15.74
N LEU A 258 -24.28 84.89 -16.47
CA LEU A 258 -23.82 85.88 -17.44
C LEU A 258 -24.76 85.95 -18.65
N LYS A 259 -25.19 84.79 -19.15
CA LYS A 259 -26.17 84.70 -20.23
C LYS A 259 -27.46 85.40 -19.83
N GLU A 260 -28.01 85.13 -18.66
CA GLU A 260 -29.20 85.82 -18.13
C GLU A 260 -29.05 87.35 -18.13
N LYS A 261 -27.87 87.88 -17.75
CA LYS A 261 -27.60 89.33 -17.76
C LYS A 261 -27.47 89.93 -19.17
N VAL A 262 -26.93 89.16 -20.12
CA VAL A 262 -26.63 89.62 -21.50
C VAL A 262 -27.76 89.31 -22.47
N GLU A 263 -28.60 88.31 -22.16
CA GLU A 263 -29.75 87.86 -22.94
C GLU A 263 -30.79 88.97 -22.93
N ASN A 264 -30.55 89.93 -23.82
CA ASN A 264 -31.45 91.00 -24.17
C ASN A 264 -32.64 90.31 -24.83
N ASN A 265 -33.70 90.09 -24.06
CA ASN A 265 -34.98 89.54 -24.52
C ASN A 265 -35.68 90.56 -25.42
N VAL A 266 -35.08 90.86 -26.56
CA VAL A 266 -35.66 91.69 -27.60
C VAL A 266 -36.48 90.76 -28.48
N SER A 267 -37.80 90.86 -28.37
CA SER A 267 -38.69 90.20 -29.31
C SER A 267 -38.32 90.64 -30.73
N ARG A 268 -38.21 89.68 -31.64
CA ARG A 268 -37.88 89.96 -33.05
C ARG A 268 -39.02 90.78 -33.65
N ASP A 269 -38.84 92.10 -33.74
CA ASP A 269 -39.78 93.03 -34.40
C ASP A 269 -39.49 93.08 -35.92
N PRO A 270 -40.31 92.45 -36.77
CA PRO A 270 -40.09 92.44 -38.21
C PRO A 270 -40.24 93.84 -38.84
N SER A 271 -40.96 94.75 -38.18
CA SER A 271 -41.18 96.14 -38.64
C SER A 271 -40.00 97.07 -38.30
N ARG A 272 -39.04 96.62 -37.47
CA ARG A 272 -37.89 97.43 -37.03
C ARG A 272 -37.04 97.95 -38.19
N LEU A 273 -36.95 97.19 -39.27
CA LEU A 273 -36.19 97.53 -40.48
C LEU A 273 -36.70 98.83 -41.15
N TYR A 274 -38.00 99.12 -41.03
CA TYR A 274 -38.62 100.31 -41.62
C TYR A 274 -38.66 101.52 -40.67
N LYS A 275 -38.19 101.37 -39.43
CA LYS A 275 -38.16 102.45 -38.44
C LYS A 275 -36.75 103.06 -38.41
N PRO A 276 -36.59 104.39 -38.43
CA PRO A 276 -35.30 105.05 -38.24
C PRO A 276 -34.57 104.60 -36.96
N THR A 277 -33.24 104.71 -36.94
CA THR A 277 -32.49 104.50 -35.69
C THR A 277 -32.59 105.75 -34.81
N LYS A 278 -32.54 105.62 -33.48
CA LYS A 278 -32.55 106.79 -32.57
C LYS A 278 -31.48 107.82 -32.94
N GLY A 279 -30.30 107.36 -33.37
CA GLY A 279 -29.23 108.25 -33.86
C GLY A 279 -29.53 108.92 -35.20
N TRP A 280 -30.41 108.36 -36.03
CA TRP A 280 -30.92 109.00 -37.25
C TRP A 280 -32.05 109.98 -36.94
N GLU A 281 -32.95 109.63 -36.02
CA GLU A 281 -33.97 110.54 -35.48
C GLU A 281 -33.31 111.78 -34.88
N GLU A 282 -32.29 111.65 -34.02
CA GLU A 282 -31.56 112.81 -33.45
C GLU A 282 -30.89 113.70 -34.50
N ARG A 283 -30.36 113.13 -35.60
CA ARG A 283 -29.76 113.92 -36.68
C ARG A 283 -30.79 114.65 -37.54
N THR A 284 -31.98 114.08 -37.67
CA THR A 284 -33.06 114.62 -38.50
C THR A 284 -34.07 115.45 -37.71
N LYS A 285 -33.96 115.48 -36.37
CA LYS A 285 -34.68 116.42 -35.52
C LYS A 285 -34.36 117.83 -35.97
N LYS A 286 -35.40 118.54 -36.40
CA LYS A 286 -35.31 119.97 -36.70
C LYS A 286 -35.12 120.72 -35.39
N ILE A 287 -33.86 121.04 -35.08
CA ILE A 287 -33.53 122.03 -34.06
C ILE A 287 -34.00 123.38 -34.62
N GLY A 288 -34.87 124.08 -33.87
CA GLY A 288 -35.39 125.39 -34.27
C GLY A 288 -34.28 126.45 -34.46
N PRO A 289 -34.61 127.64 -34.99
CA PRO A 289 -33.61 128.60 -35.43
C PRO A 289 -32.89 129.24 -34.24
N THR A 290 -31.73 128.72 -33.89
CA THR A 290 -30.79 129.39 -32.98
C THR A 290 -29.36 129.10 -33.41
N GLY A 291 -28.70 130.14 -33.93
CA GLY A 291 -27.24 130.28 -33.90
C GLY A 291 -26.45 129.44 -34.90
N SER A 292 -26.41 129.90 -36.16
CA SER A 292 -25.24 129.69 -37.02
C SER A 292 -24.04 130.40 -36.40
N GLY A 293 -23.23 129.68 -35.62
CA GLY A 293 -21.92 130.11 -35.14
C GLY A 293 -20.83 129.19 -35.71
N PRO A 294 -19.64 129.70 -36.11
CA PRO A 294 -18.60 128.85 -36.68
C PRO A 294 -18.10 127.81 -35.67
N LEU A 295 -18.02 126.54 -36.07
CA LEU A 295 -17.37 125.47 -35.33
C LEU A 295 -15.85 125.75 -35.23
N LEU A 296 -15.42 126.51 -34.23
CA LEU A 296 -14.02 126.89 -34.02
C LEU A 296 -13.17 125.88 -33.24
N ARG A 297 -13.59 124.61 -33.12
CA ARG A 297 -12.73 123.60 -32.50
C ARG A 297 -12.98 122.20 -33.04
N ILE A 298 -12.15 121.82 -34.01
CA ILE A 298 -11.98 120.43 -34.42
C ILE A 298 -11.10 119.76 -33.36
N PRO A 299 -11.61 118.80 -32.55
CA PRO A 299 -10.78 118.11 -31.58
C PRO A 299 -9.76 117.23 -32.31
N HIS A 300 -8.47 117.54 -32.17
CA HIS A 300 -7.40 116.65 -32.64
C HIS A 300 -7.40 115.36 -31.81
N ARG A 301 -7.10 114.23 -32.47
CA ARG A 301 -6.93 112.93 -31.79
C ARG A 301 -5.85 113.07 -30.71
N ALA A 302 -6.17 112.63 -29.49
CA ALA A 302 -5.17 112.56 -28.42
C ALA A 302 -4.01 111.67 -28.88
N ILE A 303 -2.80 112.22 -28.86
CA ILE A 303 -1.57 111.49 -29.18
C ILE A 303 -1.33 110.53 -28.00
N PRO A 304 -1.33 109.21 -28.21
CA PRO A 304 -1.01 108.26 -27.15
C PRO A 304 0.37 108.58 -26.57
N THR A 305 0.56 108.40 -25.26
CA THR A 305 1.79 108.77 -24.54
C THR A 305 3.07 108.16 -25.15
N TRP A 306 2.97 107.01 -25.82
CA TRP A 306 4.09 106.36 -26.52
C TRP A 306 4.50 107.02 -27.85
N ARG A 307 3.83 108.09 -28.30
CA ARG A 307 4.18 108.90 -29.48
C ARG A 307 4.55 110.34 -29.15
N GLN A 308 4.71 110.70 -27.87
CA GLN A 308 5.26 112.00 -27.49
C GLN A 308 6.79 111.96 -27.61
N GLY A 309 7.35 112.61 -28.64
CA GLY A 309 8.81 112.79 -28.78
C GLY A 309 9.47 112.19 -30.02
N VAL A 310 8.72 111.96 -31.11
CA VAL A 310 9.27 111.69 -32.46
C VAL A 310 8.90 112.82 -33.39
#